data_AF-A0ABF7PUK2-F1
#
_entry.id   AF-A0ABF7PUK2-F1
#
_cell.length_a   1.000
_cell.length_b   1.000
_cell.length_c   1.000
_cell.angle_alpha   90.00
_cell.angle_beta   90.00
_cell.angle_gamma   90.00
#
_symmetry.space_group_name_H-M   'P 1'
#
loop_
_entity.id
_entity.type
_entity.pdbx_description
1 polymer ?
#
loop_
_entity_poly.entity_id
_entity_poly.type
_entity_poly.pdbx_seq_one_letter_code
_entity_poly.pdbx_strand_id
1 'polypeptide(L)'
;MYEVIDEIFSKKMLDMLNMHKLKTLSISVKNFPDESHGSILSLANNSVKLKFKKELVEHNLKKYIDDFTKFSVSSESNFYVFTGDDLERLGLLLYPYLSFGILNGGSATSYFDILKNNDFNEELYSLYADKILEARRLFGHLPKGITPAYVNRDGSYGFSFLALKMRHLLMLSNRYCELYGKSIKPSIFQMTSFKTYKPISNFLDNIFDDNLIKDLNSCGLQRADILTAIQPLVYCYNKLDDGQYEYFSYCTNGKRSFLALPAGHGQNFKVLRDIYFKLYNSGKKFVYIGNVDNIGFTVNLQTLAIMAITNSSSGFEFSVKTPLDTKGGVLVLDDDNHLTCVDIGSVISKEAVLKAECRGSRILFNCATGLFNLEYLIENMDRIISDMPIRIIEQDKEFGRYTAIEQITWEVMRIVDNPLIFEVNREDRFLPAKLFVDTLIMSNYMNDKFSGNISDIARYLNYALNNALKNKYDLVFRQGKWDV
;
A
#
# COMPACT_ATOMS: atom_id res chain seq x y z
N MET A 1 -18.61 -3.58 -19.54
CA MET A 1 -18.92 -3.75 -18.11
C MET A 1 -19.57 -2.46 -17.67
N TYR A 2 -20.77 -2.53 -17.10
CA TYR A 2 -21.53 -1.36 -16.68
C TYR A 2 -20.99 -0.82 -15.35
N GLU A 3 -21.17 0.48 -15.09
CA GLU A 3 -20.87 1.07 -13.79
C GLU A 3 -21.71 0.36 -12.72
N VAL A 4 -21.06 -0.18 -11.70
CA VAL A 4 -21.74 -0.83 -10.57
C VAL A 4 -21.75 0.16 -9.43
N ILE A 5 -22.95 0.60 -9.05
CA ILE A 5 -23.18 1.49 -7.91
C ILE A 5 -23.63 0.64 -6.73
N ASP A 6 -23.02 0.84 -5.57
CA ASP A 6 -23.44 0.22 -4.30
C ASP A 6 -24.59 1.04 -3.72
N GLU A 7 -25.80 0.80 -4.22
CA GLU A 7 -27.01 1.51 -3.80
C GLU A 7 -27.33 1.29 -2.32
N ILE A 8 -27.07 0.09 -1.80
CA ILE A 8 -27.31 -0.28 -0.40
C ILE A 8 -26.41 0.56 0.51
N PHE A 9 -25.11 0.61 0.20
CA PHE A 9 -24.17 1.43 0.97
C PHE A 9 -24.47 2.92 0.80
N SER A 10 -24.80 3.37 -0.41
CA SER A 10 -25.16 4.77 -0.68
C SER A 10 -26.38 5.22 0.13
N LYS A 11 -27.42 4.38 0.21
CA LYS A 11 -28.58 4.65 1.05
C LYS A 11 -28.24 4.64 2.53
N LYS A 12 -27.47 3.65 3.01
CA LYS A 12 -27.00 3.62 4.40
C LYS A 12 -26.27 4.90 4.80
N MET A 13 -25.40 5.41 3.92
CA MET A 13 -24.65 6.65 4.18
C MET A 13 -25.55 7.88 4.19
N LEU A 14 -26.50 7.97 3.25
CA LEU A 14 -27.51 9.03 3.23
C LEU A 14 -28.30 9.08 4.54
N ASP A 15 -28.80 7.92 4.98
CA ASP A 15 -29.54 7.81 6.24
C ASP A 15 -28.67 8.23 7.43
N MET A 16 -27.40 7.79 7.48
CA MET A 16 -26.48 8.17 8.56
C MET A 16 -26.11 9.66 8.57
N LEU A 17 -26.01 10.30 7.40
CA LEU A 17 -25.83 11.76 7.27
C LEU A 17 -27.04 12.51 7.84
N ASN A 18 -28.26 12.09 7.46
CA ASN A 18 -29.52 12.70 7.89
C ASN A 18 -29.84 12.47 9.37
N MET A 19 -29.37 11.36 9.94
CA MET A 19 -29.42 11.10 11.38
C MET A 19 -28.31 11.81 12.18
N HIS A 20 -27.43 12.58 11.52
CA HIS A 20 -26.23 13.20 12.12
C HIS A 20 -25.34 12.22 12.89
N LYS A 21 -25.30 10.96 12.45
CA LYS A 21 -24.49 9.88 13.06
C LYS A 21 -23.07 9.85 12.51
N LEU A 22 -22.84 10.39 11.32
CA LEU A 22 -21.50 10.60 10.79
C LEU A 22 -20.98 11.94 11.33
N LYS A 23 -19.97 11.87 12.19
CA LYS A 23 -19.21 13.04 12.64
C LYS A 23 -17.83 13.01 11.99
N THR A 24 -17.28 14.19 11.74
CA THR A 24 -15.86 14.32 11.41
C THR A 24 -15.04 13.57 12.46
N LEU A 25 -14.13 12.71 12.03
CA LEU A 25 -13.29 11.93 12.94
C LEU A 25 -12.46 12.90 13.80
N SER A 26 -12.89 13.16 15.03
CA SER A 26 -12.10 13.91 16.02
C SER A 26 -11.33 12.89 16.86
N ILE A 27 -10.12 12.56 16.43
CA ILE A 27 -9.20 11.76 17.23
C ILE A 27 -8.38 12.73 18.08
N SER A 28 -8.49 12.57 19.40
CA SER A 28 -7.55 13.18 20.33
C SER A 28 -6.22 12.42 20.27
N VAL A 29 -5.13 13.16 20.12
CA VAL A 29 -3.79 12.60 20.01
C VAL A 29 -3.13 12.75 21.38
N LYS A 30 -2.92 11.62 22.06
CA LYS A 30 -2.27 11.59 23.37
C LYS A 30 -0.77 11.83 23.22
N ASN A 31 -0.10 11.04 22.36
CA ASN A 31 1.31 11.21 22.03
C ASN A 31 1.68 10.45 20.73
N PHE A 32 2.95 10.54 20.35
CA PHE A 32 3.56 9.73 19.31
C PHE A 32 4.35 8.59 19.97
N PRO A 33 3.98 7.32 19.75
CA PRO A 33 4.69 6.18 20.34
C PRO A 33 6.02 5.94 19.63
N ASP A 34 6.97 5.36 20.36
CA ASP A 34 8.29 4.97 19.89
C ASP A 34 8.58 3.48 20.21
N GLU A 35 9.83 3.05 19.98
CA GLU A 35 10.28 1.68 20.21
C GLU A 35 10.12 1.15 21.65
N SER A 36 9.83 2.02 22.63
CA SER A 36 9.51 1.59 24.00
C SER A 36 8.14 0.91 24.10
N HIS A 37 7.26 1.12 23.11
CA HIS A 37 5.95 0.50 23.06
C HIS A 37 6.06 -0.97 22.62
N GLY A 38 5.53 -1.91 23.42
CA GLY A 38 5.75 -3.36 23.21
C GLY A 38 5.22 -3.96 21.90
N SER A 39 4.37 -3.23 21.17
CA SER A 39 3.89 -3.61 19.83
C SER A 39 4.74 -3.08 18.67
N ILE A 40 5.72 -2.22 18.96
CA ILE A 40 6.60 -1.61 17.94
C ILE A 40 7.91 -2.40 17.88
N LEU A 41 8.24 -2.90 16.70
CA LEU A 41 9.45 -3.68 16.43
C LEU A 41 10.27 -2.97 15.37
N SER A 42 11.51 -2.56 15.72
CA SER A 42 12.43 -1.97 14.75
C SER A 42 13.14 -3.03 13.93
N LEU A 43 12.87 -2.99 12.62
CA LEU A 43 13.54 -3.77 11.57
C LEU A 43 14.42 -2.86 10.68
N ALA A 44 14.56 -1.59 11.03
CA ALA A 44 15.38 -0.62 10.30
C ALA A 44 16.90 -0.85 10.51
N ASN A 45 17.29 -1.56 11.57
CA ASN A 45 18.69 -1.78 11.91
C ASN A 45 19.29 -2.97 11.13
N ASN A 46 20.57 -2.84 10.72
CA ASN A 46 21.30 -3.89 10.00
C ASN A 46 21.50 -5.20 10.80
N SER A 47 21.25 -5.19 12.11
CA SER A 47 21.45 -6.34 13.00
C SER A 47 20.19 -6.66 13.81
N VAL A 48 19.08 -6.93 13.11
CA VAL A 48 17.85 -7.41 13.75
C VAL A 48 18.16 -8.67 14.57
N LYS A 49 17.86 -8.61 15.88
CA LYS A 49 17.99 -9.74 16.81
C LYS A 49 16.79 -9.75 17.76
N LEU A 50 15.83 -10.64 17.50
CA LEU A 50 14.58 -10.72 18.27
C LEU A 50 14.53 -12.00 19.10
N LYS A 51 13.94 -11.92 20.30
CA LYS A 51 13.80 -13.05 21.22
C LYS A 51 12.33 -13.39 21.40
N PHE A 52 12.00 -14.67 21.23
CA PHE A 52 10.65 -15.17 21.45
C PHE A 52 10.70 -16.39 22.36
N LYS A 53 9.69 -16.53 23.25
CA LYS A 53 9.60 -17.70 24.14
C LYS A 53 9.49 -18.97 23.30
N LYS A 54 10.22 -20.03 23.67
CA LYS A 54 10.23 -21.31 22.93
C LYS A 54 8.81 -21.88 22.76
N GLU A 55 8.03 -21.92 23.84
CA GLU A 55 6.65 -22.40 23.84
C GLU A 55 5.76 -21.63 22.84
N LEU A 56 5.90 -20.30 22.76
CA LEU A 56 5.14 -19.47 21.81
C LEU A 56 5.50 -19.83 20.37
N VAL A 57 6.79 -19.91 20.07
CA VAL A 57 7.31 -20.23 18.74
C VAL A 57 6.85 -21.61 18.30
N GLU A 58 7.08 -22.63 19.12
CA GLU A 58 6.71 -24.02 18.82
C GLU A 58 5.19 -24.17 18.66
N HIS A 59 4.40 -23.55 19.56
CA HIS A 59 2.94 -23.63 19.50
C HIS A 59 2.37 -22.99 18.24
N ASN A 60 2.89 -21.83 17.83
CA ASN A 60 2.35 -21.10 16.68
C ASN A 60 2.88 -21.66 15.35
N LEU A 61 4.15 -22.07 15.29
CA LEU A 61 4.76 -22.53 14.05
C LEU A 61 4.40 -23.96 13.65
N LYS A 62 3.93 -24.81 14.59
CA LYS A 62 3.43 -26.16 14.26
C LYS A 62 2.26 -26.17 13.25
N LYS A 63 1.58 -25.04 13.06
CA LYS A 63 0.52 -24.86 12.05
C LYS A 63 1.06 -24.86 10.61
N TYR A 64 2.35 -24.57 10.45
CA TYR A 64 2.97 -24.33 9.14
C TYR A 64 4.14 -25.26 8.84
N ILE A 65 4.82 -25.72 9.90
CA ILE A 65 6.08 -26.47 9.83
C ILE A 65 5.93 -27.71 10.71
N ASP A 66 6.01 -28.89 10.10
CA ASP A 66 5.84 -30.17 10.79
C ASP A 66 6.93 -30.44 11.84
N ASP A 67 8.17 -30.02 11.55
CA ASP A 67 9.32 -30.21 12.43
C ASP A 67 10.19 -28.96 12.49
N PHE A 68 9.88 -28.08 13.44
CA PHE A 68 10.64 -26.85 13.68
C PHE A 68 12.06 -27.12 14.20
N THR A 69 12.35 -28.31 14.74
CA THR A 69 13.68 -28.63 15.28
C THR A 69 14.77 -28.66 14.21
N LYS A 70 14.37 -28.84 12.94
CA LYS A 70 15.26 -28.75 11.77
C LYS A 70 15.68 -27.31 11.44
N PHE A 71 15.03 -26.32 12.03
CA PHE A 71 15.37 -24.92 11.87
C PHE A 71 16.42 -24.53 12.92
N SER A 72 17.68 -24.46 12.50
CA SER A 72 18.79 -24.11 13.40
C SER A 72 18.72 -22.64 13.81
N VAL A 73 18.14 -22.37 14.98
CA VAL A 73 18.06 -21.04 15.59
C VAL A 73 18.85 -21.04 16.90
N SER A 74 19.58 -19.96 17.15
CA SER A 74 20.25 -19.80 18.45
C SER A 74 19.22 -19.75 19.58
N SER A 75 19.58 -20.26 20.75
CA SER A 75 18.69 -20.28 21.91
C SER A 75 19.40 -19.80 23.16
N GLU A 76 18.69 -19.04 23.97
CA GLU A 76 19.18 -18.50 25.24
C GLU A 76 18.13 -18.84 26.31
N SER A 77 18.44 -19.81 27.19
CA SER A 77 17.49 -20.30 28.21
C SER A 77 16.14 -20.73 27.58
N ASN A 78 15.03 -20.12 27.98
CA ASN A 78 13.67 -20.38 27.48
C ASN A 78 13.27 -19.57 26.22
N PHE A 79 14.24 -18.96 25.53
CA PHE A 79 13.99 -18.17 24.32
C PHE A 79 14.72 -18.74 23.11
N TYR A 80 14.06 -18.65 21.95
CA TYR A 80 14.74 -18.65 20.66
C TYR A 80 15.14 -17.23 20.29
N VAL A 81 16.28 -17.11 19.63
CA VAL A 81 16.90 -15.85 19.26
C VAL A 81 17.11 -15.84 17.76
N PHE A 82 16.30 -15.04 17.07
CA PHE A 82 16.28 -14.94 15.63
C PHE A 82 17.07 -13.72 15.17
N THR A 83 18.03 -13.94 14.28
CA THR A 83 18.66 -12.89 13.48
C THR A 83 17.74 -12.48 12.32
N GLY A 84 18.05 -11.36 11.64
CA GLY A 84 17.39 -10.98 10.40
C GLY A 84 17.41 -12.11 9.35
N ASP A 85 18.53 -12.81 9.20
CA ASP A 85 18.67 -13.95 8.27
C ASP A 85 17.82 -15.16 8.69
N ASP A 86 17.67 -15.41 9.99
CA ASP A 86 16.77 -16.47 10.49
C ASP A 86 15.32 -16.14 10.15
N LEU A 87 14.90 -14.88 10.36
CA LEU A 87 13.56 -14.42 10.03
C LEU A 87 13.31 -14.45 8.51
N GLU A 88 14.29 -14.07 7.71
CA GLU A 88 14.22 -14.11 6.25
C GLU A 88 14.03 -15.55 5.74
N ARG A 89 14.80 -16.51 6.28
CA ARG A 89 14.69 -17.94 5.93
C ARG A 89 13.35 -18.53 6.36
N LEU A 90 12.89 -18.22 7.58
CA LEU A 90 11.59 -18.66 8.07
C LEU A 90 10.44 -18.04 7.25
N GLY A 91 10.54 -16.77 6.89
CA GLY A 91 9.58 -16.08 6.05
C GLY A 91 9.48 -16.72 4.67
N LEU A 92 10.60 -17.10 4.06
CA LEU A 92 10.59 -17.81 2.79
C LEU A 92 9.88 -19.17 2.91
N LEU A 93 10.14 -19.92 3.98
CA LEU A 93 9.44 -21.18 4.26
C LEU A 93 7.92 -20.99 4.38
N LEU A 94 7.48 -19.84 4.92
CA LEU A 94 6.08 -19.46 5.08
C LEU A 94 5.44 -18.86 3.81
N TYR A 95 6.23 -18.55 2.79
CA TYR A 95 5.77 -17.93 1.54
C TYR A 95 4.58 -18.65 0.87
N PRO A 96 4.48 -20.00 0.85
CA PRO A 96 3.30 -20.69 0.30
C PRO A 96 1.97 -20.34 0.98
N TYR A 97 2.00 -19.87 2.24
CA TYR A 97 0.82 -19.48 3.00
C TYR A 97 0.44 -18.00 2.81
N LEU A 98 1.28 -17.21 2.13
CA LEU A 98 1.05 -15.80 1.85
C LEU A 98 0.23 -15.61 0.58
N SER A 99 -0.64 -14.59 0.58
CA SER A 99 -1.21 -14.00 -0.63
C SER A 99 -0.90 -12.50 -0.70
N PHE A 100 -0.50 -12.03 -1.88
CA PHE A 100 -0.08 -10.66 -2.11
C PHE A 100 -1.18 -9.84 -2.77
N GLY A 101 -1.68 -8.83 -2.06
CA GLY A 101 -2.81 -8.00 -2.42
C GLY A 101 -2.40 -6.62 -2.91
N ILE A 102 -2.93 -6.23 -4.07
CA ILE A 102 -2.59 -4.96 -4.72
C ILE A 102 -3.83 -4.06 -4.80
N LEU A 103 -3.73 -2.86 -4.25
CA LEU A 103 -4.74 -1.81 -4.41
C LEU A 103 -4.49 -1.06 -5.73
N ASN A 104 -5.33 -1.31 -6.73
CA ASN A 104 -5.14 -0.87 -8.12
C ASN A 104 -6.39 -0.15 -8.69
N GLY A 105 -7.19 0.46 -7.81
CA GLY A 105 -8.43 1.16 -8.16
C GLY A 105 -8.21 2.55 -8.79
N GLY A 106 -7.05 3.17 -8.54
CA GLY A 106 -6.73 4.54 -8.97
C GLY A 106 -6.27 4.65 -10.42
N SER A 107 -6.80 5.66 -11.13
CA SER A 107 -6.26 6.08 -12.43
C SER A 107 -4.98 6.92 -12.24
N ALA A 108 -4.11 6.94 -13.26
CA ALA A 108 -2.94 7.81 -13.30
C ALA A 108 -3.28 9.30 -13.54
N THR A 109 -4.56 9.70 -13.61
CA THR A 109 -4.95 11.09 -13.89
C THR A 109 -4.33 12.09 -12.92
N SER A 110 -4.33 11.81 -11.62
CA SER A 110 -3.67 12.69 -10.63
C SER A 110 -2.15 12.62 -10.68
N TYR A 111 -1.59 11.51 -11.17
CA TYR A 111 -0.14 11.31 -11.25
C TYR A 111 0.47 12.18 -12.36
N PHE A 112 -0.22 12.30 -13.49
CA PHE A 112 0.15 13.17 -14.63
C PHE A 112 -0.64 14.50 -14.69
N ASP A 113 -1.27 14.90 -13.58
CA ASP A 113 -2.03 16.16 -13.53
C ASP A 113 -1.07 17.36 -13.59
N ILE A 114 -1.30 18.27 -14.55
CA ILE A 114 -0.39 19.40 -14.81
C ILE A 114 -0.34 20.35 -13.62
N LEU A 115 -1.50 20.69 -13.07
CA LEU A 115 -1.58 21.65 -11.97
C LEU A 115 -0.91 21.08 -10.73
N LYS A 116 -1.20 19.82 -10.37
CA LYS A 116 -0.55 19.19 -9.20
C LYS A 116 0.96 19.04 -9.34
N ASN A 117 1.46 18.70 -10.54
CA ASN A 117 2.90 18.60 -10.76
C ASN A 117 3.58 19.98 -10.73
N ASN A 118 2.91 21.04 -11.21
CA ASN A 118 3.40 22.42 -11.12
C ASN A 118 3.39 22.95 -9.68
N ASP A 119 2.28 22.74 -8.96
CA ASP A 119 2.09 23.16 -7.56
C ASP A 119 3.08 22.50 -6.59
N PHE A 120 3.67 21.37 -6.97
CA PHE A 120 4.73 20.73 -6.19
C PHE A 120 5.97 21.61 -6.10
N ASN A 121 6.45 22.09 -7.25
CA ASN A 121 7.57 23.02 -7.39
C ASN A 121 7.64 23.52 -8.85
N GLU A 122 7.44 24.82 -9.06
CA GLU A 122 7.34 25.44 -10.38
C GLU A 122 8.66 25.37 -11.18
N GLU A 123 9.81 25.51 -10.51
CA GLU A 123 11.13 25.43 -11.14
C GLU A 123 11.41 24.00 -11.64
N LEU A 124 11.10 22.99 -10.82
CA LEU A 124 11.21 21.58 -11.19
C LEU A 124 10.24 21.22 -12.30
N TYR A 125 9.01 21.72 -12.24
CA TYR A 125 8.03 21.52 -13.30
C TYR A 125 8.53 22.10 -14.62
N SER A 126 9.05 23.33 -14.60
CA SER A 126 9.60 23.99 -15.80
C SER A 126 10.73 23.19 -16.44
N LEU A 127 11.59 22.56 -15.62
CA LEU A 127 12.64 21.67 -16.11
C LEU A 127 12.08 20.40 -16.77
N TYR A 128 10.99 19.86 -16.24
CA TYR A 128 10.43 18.57 -16.64
C TYR A 128 9.20 18.66 -17.54
N ALA A 129 8.74 19.86 -17.90
CA ALA A 129 7.47 20.10 -18.55
C ALA A 129 7.27 19.22 -19.79
N ASP A 130 8.26 19.17 -20.67
CA ASP A 130 8.22 18.34 -21.88
C ASP A 130 8.01 16.86 -21.55
N LYS A 131 8.74 16.33 -20.57
CA LYS A 131 8.64 14.92 -20.17
C LYS A 131 7.31 14.63 -19.48
N ILE A 132 6.80 15.54 -18.67
CA ILE A 132 5.49 15.43 -18.01
C ILE A 132 4.36 15.42 -19.05
N LEU A 133 4.40 16.34 -20.03
CA LEU A 133 3.42 16.43 -21.11
C LEU A 133 3.45 15.19 -22.01
N GLU A 134 4.65 14.71 -22.36
CA GLU A 134 4.85 13.46 -23.09
C GLU A 134 4.22 12.27 -22.35
N ALA A 135 4.54 12.10 -21.07
CA ALA A 135 4.05 11.01 -20.25
C ALA A 135 2.53 11.08 -20.04
N ARG A 136 1.97 12.28 -19.83
CA ARG A 136 0.51 12.51 -19.76
C ARG A 136 -0.20 12.04 -21.03
N ARG A 137 0.35 12.39 -22.21
CA ARG A 137 -0.22 11.98 -23.50
C ARG A 137 -0.21 10.46 -23.67
N LEU A 138 0.89 9.81 -23.29
CA LEU A 138 1.06 8.36 -23.46
C LEU A 138 0.29 7.55 -22.42
N PHE A 139 0.26 7.98 -21.16
CA PHE A 139 -0.15 7.14 -20.02
C PHE A 139 -1.28 7.73 -19.18
N GLY A 140 -1.67 8.99 -19.37
CA GLY A 140 -2.64 9.68 -18.50
C GLY A 140 -4.04 9.04 -18.45
N HIS A 141 -4.38 8.24 -19.45
CA HIS A 141 -5.63 7.48 -19.54
C HIS A 141 -5.53 6.07 -18.93
N LEU A 142 -4.33 5.61 -18.58
CA LEU A 142 -4.10 4.26 -18.05
C LEU A 142 -4.25 4.21 -16.52
N PRO A 143 -4.54 3.03 -15.96
CA PRO A 143 -4.41 2.78 -14.54
C PRO A 143 -2.96 2.92 -14.08
N LYS A 144 -2.77 3.50 -12.89
CA LYS A 144 -1.43 3.79 -12.36
C LYS A 144 -0.55 2.54 -12.24
N GLY A 145 -1.13 1.38 -11.92
CA GLY A 145 -0.37 0.14 -11.82
C GLY A 145 0.35 -0.28 -13.11
N ILE A 146 -0.15 0.13 -14.28
CA ILE A 146 0.43 -0.25 -15.58
C ILE A 146 1.19 0.90 -16.26
N THR A 147 1.42 2.01 -15.55
CA THR A 147 2.28 3.10 -16.01
C THR A 147 3.72 2.88 -15.55
N PRO A 148 4.73 3.50 -16.20
CA PRO A 148 6.13 3.36 -15.82
C PRO A 148 6.37 3.73 -14.35
N ALA A 149 7.11 2.89 -13.63
CA ALA A 149 7.48 3.13 -12.24
C ALA A 149 8.69 4.06 -12.10
N TYR A 150 9.52 4.13 -13.14
CA TYR A 150 10.72 4.97 -13.20
C TYR A 150 11.00 5.36 -14.66
N VAL A 151 11.92 6.31 -14.82
CA VAL A 151 12.46 6.74 -16.12
C VAL A 151 13.94 6.37 -16.16
N ASN A 152 14.41 5.85 -17.30
CA ASN A 152 15.82 5.54 -17.50
C ASN A 152 16.64 6.83 -17.67
N ARG A 153 17.96 6.74 -17.50
CA ARG A 153 18.86 7.90 -17.62
C ARG A 153 18.82 8.51 -19.02
N ASP A 154 18.56 7.70 -20.03
CA ASP A 154 18.42 8.14 -21.43
C ASP A 154 17.03 8.74 -21.75
N GLY A 155 16.12 8.79 -20.77
CA GLY A 155 14.77 9.33 -20.93
C GLY A 155 13.72 8.33 -21.43
N SER A 156 14.11 7.08 -21.72
CA SER A 156 13.13 6.02 -22.00
C SER A 156 12.37 5.63 -20.73
N TYR A 157 11.15 5.12 -20.87
CA TYR A 157 10.34 4.68 -19.73
C TYR A 157 10.78 3.30 -19.24
N GLY A 158 10.85 3.14 -17.92
CA GLY A 158 11.10 1.85 -17.27
C GLY A 158 9.87 0.94 -17.21
N PHE A 159 10.02 -0.19 -16.55
CA PHE A 159 8.93 -1.15 -16.33
C PHE A 159 7.79 -0.57 -15.48
N SER A 160 6.59 -1.13 -15.62
CA SER A 160 5.42 -0.67 -14.87
C SER A 160 5.42 -1.15 -13.41
N PHE A 161 4.69 -0.44 -12.55
CA PHE A 161 4.60 -0.78 -11.13
C PHE A 161 4.09 -2.21 -10.88
N LEU A 162 3.13 -2.67 -11.67
CA LEU A 162 2.55 -4.01 -11.57
C LEU A 162 3.51 -5.07 -12.10
N ALA A 163 4.22 -4.79 -13.20
CA ALA A 163 5.21 -5.69 -13.77
C ALA A 163 6.34 -6.00 -12.78
N LEU A 164 6.87 -4.95 -12.13
CA LEU A 164 7.89 -5.09 -11.09
C LEU A 164 7.41 -5.99 -9.93
N LYS A 165 6.17 -5.82 -9.46
CA LYS A 165 5.59 -6.66 -8.39
C LYS A 165 5.45 -8.12 -8.80
N MET A 166 5.00 -8.38 -10.03
CA MET A 166 4.91 -9.74 -10.56
C MET A 166 6.29 -10.39 -10.65
N ARG A 167 7.29 -9.66 -11.16
CA ARG A 167 8.69 -10.11 -11.21
C ARG A 167 9.21 -10.49 -9.82
N HIS A 168 9.06 -9.61 -8.84
CA HIS A 168 9.46 -9.87 -7.46
C HIS A 168 8.84 -11.16 -6.89
N LEU A 169 7.55 -11.39 -7.11
CA LEU A 169 6.86 -12.60 -6.62
C LEU A 169 7.32 -13.87 -7.32
N LEU A 170 7.61 -13.81 -8.62
CA LEU A 170 8.18 -14.95 -9.35
C LEU A 170 9.61 -15.26 -8.89
N MET A 171 10.43 -14.24 -8.61
CA MET A 171 11.76 -14.44 -8.02
C MET A 171 11.68 -15.16 -6.67
N LEU A 172 10.73 -14.79 -5.81
CA LEU A 172 10.51 -15.51 -4.54
C LEU A 172 10.04 -16.95 -4.74
N SER A 173 9.19 -17.18 -5.74
CA SER A 173 8.73 -18.52 -6.09
C SER A 173 9.89 -19.40 -6.60
N ASN A 174 10.79 -18.85 -7.40
CA ASN A 174 12.00 -19.54 -7.86
C ASN A 174 12.96 -19.81 -6.69
N ARG A 175 13.25 -18.82 -5.84
CA ARG A 175 14.07 -18.98 -4.63
C ARG A 175 13.51 -20.06 -3.69
N TYR A 176 12.18 -20.11 -3.54
CA TYR A 176 11.52 -21.17 -2.78
C TYR A 176 11.71 -22.54 -3.44
N CYS A 177 11.54 -22.64 -4.76
CA CYS A 177 11.73 -23.88 -5.50
C CYS A 177 13.18 -24.37 -5.43
N GLU A 178 14.18 -23.50 -5.52
CA GLU A 178 15.60 -23.82 -5.42
C GLU A 178 15.97 -24.42 -4.05
N LEU A 179 15.42 -23.86 -2.97
CA LEU A 179 15.74 -24.28 -1.61
C LEU A 179 14.92 -25.49 -1.13
N TYR A 180 13.67 -25.62 -1.58
CA TYR A 180 12.73 -26.62 -1.06
C TYR A 180 12.25 -27.64 -2.11
N GLY A 181 12.71 -27.53 -3.37
CA GLY A 181 12.40 -28.47 -4.44
C GLY A 181 10.93 -28.47 -4.90
N LYS A 182 10.15 -27.46 -4.50
CA LYS A 182 8.71 -27.36 -4.80
C LYS A 182 8.43 -26.09 -5.60
N SER A 183 7.95 -26.27 -6.83
CA SER A 183 7.44 -25.16 -7.63
C SER A 183 6.09 -24.72 -7.08
N ILE A 184 5.96 -23.42 -6.79
CA ILE A 184 4.73 -22.82 -6.32
C ILE A 184 4.39 -21.61 -7.18
N LYS A 185 3.11 -21.41 -7.46
CA LYS A 185 2.63 -20.15 -8.04
C LYS A 185 2.50 -19.10 -6.94
N PRO A 186 2.92 -17.85 -7.17
CA PRO A 186 2.61 -16.78 -6.23
C PRO A 186 1.08 -16.61 -6.15
N SER A 187 0.56 -16.47 -4.93
CA SER A 187 -0.87 -16.18 -4.71
C SER A 187 -1.09 -14.67 -4.80
N ILE A 188 -1.80 -14.20 -5.81
CA ILE A 188 -1.98 -12.77 -6.09
C ILE A 188 -3.46 -12.44 -6.11
N PHE A 189 -3.82 -11.33 -5.46
CA PHE A 189 -5.13 -10.74 -5.60
C PHE A 189 -5.06 -9.21 -5.75
N GLN A 190 -6.11 -8.61 -6.28
CA GLN A 190 -6.17 -7.15 -6.42
C GLN A 190 -7.59 -6.60 -6.31
N MET A 191 -7.67 -5.35 -5.89
CA MET A 191 -8.87 -4.52 -6.01
C MET A 191 -8.67 -3.50 -7.12
N THR A 192 -9.47 -3.62 -8.18
CA THR A 192 -9.53 -2.67 -9.29
C THR A 192 -10.75 -1.76 -9.14
N SER A 193 -10.94 -0.81 -10.05
CA SER A 193 -12.21 -0.08 -10.21
C SER A 193 -12.79 -0.36 -11.59
N PHE A 194 -14.02 0.06 -11.83
CA PHE A 194 -14.65 -0.08 -13.15
C PHE A 194 -13.81 0.55 -14.28
N LYS A 195 -13.06 1.62 -13.99
CA LYS A 195 -12.15 2.30 -14.94
C LYS A 195 -10.85 1.53 -15.16
N THR A 196 -10.37 0.82 -14.14
CA THR A 196 -9.04 0.19 -14.20
C THR A 196 -9.06 -1.29 -14.56
N TYR A 197 -10.17 -1.98 -14.31
CA TYR A 197 -10.29 -3.42 -14.52
C TYR A 197 -9.91 -3.86 -15.95
N LYS A 198 -10.55 -3.27 -16.98
CA LYS A 198 -10.34 -3.73 -18.36
C LYS A 198 -8.92 -3.46 -18.87
N PRO A 199 -8.34 -2.25 -18.71
CA PRO A 199 -6.95 -2.02 -19.08
C PRO A 199 -5.95 -2.92 -18.33
N ILE A 200 -6.14 -3.15 -17.03
CA ILE A 200 -5.28 -4.06 -16.25
C ILE A 200 -5.44 -5.51 -16.75
N SER A 201 -6.66 -5.96 -17.02
CA SER A 201 -6.90 -7.31 -17.55
C SER A 201 -6.18 -7.51 -18.87
N ASN A 202 -6.27 -6.55 -19.79
CA ASN A 202 -5.59 -6.60 -21.09
C ASN A 202 -4.06 -6.58 -20.92
N PHE A 203 -3.54 -5.82 -19.96
CA PHE A 203 -2.12 -5.84 -19.63
C PHE A 203 -1.68 -7.24 -19.15
N LEU A 204 -2.46 -7.84 -18.24
CA LEU A 204 -2.20 -9.19 -17.72
C LEU A 204 -2.31 -10.29 -18.79
N ASP A 205 -3.07 -10.10 -19.86
CA ASP A 205 -3.14 -11.06 -20.97
C ASP A 205 -1.80 -11.15 -21.73
N ASN A 206 -0.98 -10.10 -21.73
CA ASN A 206 0.24 -10.02 -22.55
C ASN A 206 1.54 -10.10 -21.73
N ILE A 207 1.52 -9.68 -20.46
CA ILE A 207 2.75 -9.51 -19.67
C ILE A 207 3.51 -10.82 -19.42
N PHE A 208 2.84 -11.97 -19.49
CA PHE A 208 3.49 -13.28 -19.25
C PHE A 208 4.39 -13.74 -20.40
N ASP A 209 4.23 -13.14 -21.59
CA ASP A 209 5.10 -13.39 -22.75
C ASP A 209 6.26 -12.39 -22.83
N ASP A 210 6.26 -11.33 -22.00
CA ASP A 210 7.32 -10.34 -21.90
C ASP A 210 8.55 -10.95 -21.20
N ASN A 211 9.75 -10.70 -21.71
CA ASN A 211 11.01 -11.23 -21.15
C ASN A 211 11.20 -10.87 -19.66
N LEU A 212 10.63 -9.75 -19.20
CA LEU A 212 10.64 -9.36 -17.78
C LEU A 212 10.04 -10.44 -16.87
N ILE A 213 9.01 -11.14 -17.35
CA ILE A 213 8.23 -12.11 -16.57
C ILE A 213 8.49 -13.54 -17.04
N LYS A 214 8.54 -13.76 -18.36
CA LYS A 214 8.62 -15.07 -18.99
C LYS A 214 9.76 -15.93 -18.45
N ASP A 215 10.95 -15.35 -18.34
CA ASP A 215 12.16 -16.08 -17.93
C ASP A 215 12.11 -16.54 -16.47
N LEU A 216 11.32 -15.85 -15.63
CA LEU A 216 11.12 -16.22 -14.23
C LEU A 216 9.88 -17.10 -14.02
N ASN A 217 8.97 -17.18 -14.98
CA ASN A 217 7.66 -17.81 -14.82
C ASN A 217 7.70 -19.34 -14.99
N SER A 218 8.65 -20.00 -14.34
CA SER A 218 8.79 -21.47 -14.34
C SER A 218 7.57 -22.20 -13.75
N CYS A 219 6.83 -21.52 -12.86
CA CYS A 219 5.64 -22.04 -12.20
C CYS A 219 4.35 -21.97 -13.04
N GLY A 220 4.40 -21.37 -14.24
CA GLY A 220 3.25 -21.26 -15.13
C GLY A 220 2.12 -20.39 -14.58
N LEU A 221 2.44 -19.29 -13.90
CA LEU A 221 1.49 -18.27 -13.47
C LEU A 221 0.83 -17.63 -14.70
N GLN A 222 -0.49 -17.47 -14.65
CA GLN A 222 -1.28 -16.86 -15.73
C GLN A 222 -2.30 -15.86 -15.16
N ARG A 223 -2.93 -15.07 -16.03
CA ARG A 223 -3.97 -14.10 -15.61
C ARG A 223 -5.09 -14.76 -14.81
N ALA A 224 -5.49 -15.98 -15.18
CA ALA A 224 -6.57 -16.71 -14.51
C ALA A 224 -6.26 -17.07 -13.04
N ASP A 225 -4.97 -17.08 -12.66
CA ASP A 225 -4.54 -17.33 -11.28
C ASP A 225 -4.67 -16.08 -10.40
N ILE A 226 -4.84 -14.88 -10.97
CA ILE A 226 -4.92 -13.60 -10.25
C ILE A 226 -6.37 -13.28 -9.89
N LEU A 227 -6.69 -13.33 -8.59
CA LEU A 227 -8.04 -13.02 -8.11
C LEU A 227 -8.29 -11.50 -8.15
N THR A 228 -9.36 -11.07 -8.79
CA THR A 228 -9.65 -9.64 -8.96
C THR A 228 -11.08 -9.33 -8.55
N ALA A 229 -11.24 -8.35 -7.66
CA ALA A 229 -12.53 -7.73 -7.38
C ALA A 229 -12.56 -6.30 -7.93
N ILE A 230 -13.75 -5.80 -8.19
CA ILE A 230 -13.98 -4.48 -8.76
C ILE A 230 -14.70 -3.65 -7.71
N GLN A 231 -14.07 -2.56 -7.28
CA GLN A 231 -14.65 -1.60 -6.36
C GLN A 231 -15.88 -0.94 -7.02
N PRO A 232 -17.05 -0.95 -6.34
CA PRO A 232 -18.22 -0.26 -6.81
C PRO A 232 -18.12 1.26 -6.56
N LEU A 233 -19.00 2.01 -7.19
CA LEU A 233 -19.18 3.43 -6.93
C LEU A 233 -20.22 3.67 -5.83
N VAL A 234 -20.12 4.82 -5.18
CA VAL A 234 -21.05 5.29 -4.16
C VAL A 234 -21.56 6.66 -4.58
N TYR A 235 -22.86 6.90 -4.45
CA TYR A 235 -23.43 8.20 -4.75
C TYR A 235 -22.80 9.30 -3.87
N CYS A 236 -22.61 10.47 -4.47
CA CYS A 236 -22.31 11.70 -3.74
C CYS A 236 -23.62 12.36 -3.27
N TYR A 237 -23.50 13.26 -2.31
CA TYR A 237 -24.63 13.87 -1.61
C TYR A 237 -24.61 15.38 -1.74
N ASN A 238 -25.78 15.99 -1.73
CA ASN A 238 -25.95 17.42 -1.61
C ASN A 238 -26.48 17.74 -0.21
N LYS A 239 -25.92 18.74 0.46
CA LYS A 239 -26.42 19.22 1.75
C LYS A 239 -27.41 20.36 1.49
N LEU A 240 -28.61 20.21 2.02
CA LEU A 240 -29.70 21.18 1.92
C LEU A 240 -29.61 22.23 3.04
N ASP A 241 -30.33 23.34 2.87
CA ASP A 241 -30.34 24.46 3.83
C ASP A 241 -30.89 24.06 5.21
N ASP A 242 -31.77 23.07 5.27
CA ASP A 242 -32.32 22.50 6.51
C ASP A 242 -31.37 21.50 7.20
N GLY A 243 -30.18 21.29 6.63
CA GLY A 243 -29.16 20.38 7.13
C GLY A 243 -29.36 18.91 6.74
N GLN A 244 -30.43 18.56 6.03
CA GLN A 244 -30.63 17.25 5.43
C GLN A 244 -29.73 17.07 4.20
N TYR A 245 -29.58 15.84 3.77
CA TYR A 245 -28.85 15.42 2.60
C TYR A 245 -29.77 14.70 1.63
N GLU A 246 -29.47 14.86 0.35
CA GLU A 246 -30.05 14.10 -0.75
C GLU A 246 -28.93 13.64 -1.70
N TYR A 247 -29.25 12.82 -2.71
CA TYR A 247 -28.27 12.46 -3.73
C TYR A 247 -27.91 13.68 -4.59
N PHE A 248 -26.62 13.93 -4.76
CA PHE A 248 -26.14 15.00 -5.62
C PHE A 248 -26.42 14.67 -7.07
N SER A 249 -27.18 15.54 -7.73
CA SER A 249 -27.46 15.46 -9.15
C SER A 249 -26.97 16.69 -9.88
N TYR A 250 -26.41 16.51 -11.07
CA TYR A 250 -25.95 17.57 -11.94
C TYR A 250 -26.53 17.40 -13.35
N CYS A 251 -26.60 18.51 -14.09
CA CYS A 251 -27.09 18.51 -15.46
C CYS A 251 -25.92 18.67 -16.43
N THR A 252 -25.82 17.77 -17.40
CA THR A 252 -24.86 17.89 -18.52
C THR A 252 -25.63 17.71 -19.82
N ASN A 253 -25.54 18.69 -20.72
CA ASN A 253 -26.27 18.71 -21.99
C ASN A 253 -27.79 18.45 -21.84
N GLY A 254 -28.41 19.05 -20.83
CA GLY A 254 -29.86 18.91 -20.56
C GLY A 254 -30.27 17.57 -19.92
N LYS A 255 -29.33 16.65 -19.66
CA LYS A 255 -29.60 15.38 -18.98
C LYS A 255 -29.17 15.45 -17.51
N ARG A 256 -30.11 15.14 -16.60
CA ARG A 256 -29.85 14.99 -15.16
C ARG A 256 -29.16 13.65 -14.90
N SER A 257 -28.06 13.67 -14.16
CA SER A 257 -27.29 12.51 -13.76
C SER A 257 -26.93 12.61 -12.28
N PHE A 258 -26.77 11.48 -11.60
CA PHE A 258 -26.24 11.43 -10.23
C PHE A 258 -24.73 11.22 -10.28
N LEU A 259 -24.00 11.93 -9.43
CA LEU A 259 -22.56 11.70 -9.31
C LEU A 259 -22.31 10.50 -8.42
N ALA A 260 -21.47 9.56 -8.89
CA ALA A 260 -20.99 8.45 -8.09
C ALA A 260 -19.47 8.33 -8.19
N LEU A 261 -18.80 8.15 -7.06
CA LEU A 261 -17.34 8.08 -6.95
C LEU A 261 -16.92 6.84 -6.14
N PRO A 262 -15.70 6.31 -6.33
CA PRO A 262 -15.17 5.30 -5.42
C PRO A 262 -15.04 5.88 -4.01
N ALA A 263 -15.49 5.16 -2.98
CA ALA A 263 -15.43 5.64 -1.59
C ALA A 263 -14.12 5.25 -0.89
N GLY A 264 -12.99 5.44 -1.59
CA GLY A 264 -11.66 5.22 -1.04
C GLY A 264 -11.22 3.76 -0.97
N HIS A 265 -9.93 3.55 -0.73
CA HIS A 265 -9.35 2.21 -0.74
C HIS A 265 -9.70 1.38 0.52
N GLY A 266 -10.22 2.00 1.58
CA GLY A 266 -10.72 1.32 2.78
C GLY A 266 -11.87 0.35 2.51
N GLN A 267 -12.64 0.55 1.44
CA GLN A 267 -13.67 -0.40 1.00
C GLN A 267 -13.13 -1.79 0.64
N ASN A 268 -11.81 -1.95 0.50
CA ASN A 268 -11.19 -3.22 0.16
C ASN A 268 -11.64 -4.38 1.06
N PHE A 269 -11.88 -4.17 2.35
CA PHE A 269 -12.36 -5.25 3.24
C PHE A 269 -13.72 -5.80 2.83
N LYS A 270 -14.63 -4.92 2.41
CA LYS A 270 -15.93 -5.30 1.85
C LYS A 270 -15.79 -5.92 0.46
N VAL A 271 -15.05 -5.25 -0.42
CA VAL A 271 -14.93 -5.61 -1.85
C VAL A 271 -14.17 -6.92 -2.05
N LEU A 272 -13.17 -7.19 -1.23
CA LEU A 272 -12.33 -8.39 -1.30
C LEU A 272 -12.78 -9.50 -0.38
N ARG A 273 -13.88 -9.33 0.36
CA ARG A 273 -14.42 -10.32 1.31
C ARG A 273 -14.39 -11.74 0.73
N ASP A 274 -15.06 -11.95 -0.39
CA ASP A 274 -15.18 -13.30 -0.98
C ASP A 274 -13.83 -13.85 -1.46
N ILE A 275 -12.92 -12.97 -1.88
CA ILE A 275 -11.55 -13.36 -2.22
C ILE A 275 -10.80 -13.81 -0.96
N TYR A 276 -10.92 -13.10 0.16
CA TYR A 276 -10.32 -13.52 1.43
C TYR A 276 -10.83 -14.89 1.86
N PHE A 277 -12.14 -15.14 1.78
CA PHE A 277 -12.72 -16.45 2.08
C PHE A 277 -12.18 -17.53 1.14
N LYS A 278 -12.10 -17.25 -0.17
CA LYS A 278 -11.53 -18.18 -1.16
C LYS A 278 -10.06 -18.49 -0.89
N LEU A 279 -9.26 -17.49 -0.51
CA LEU A 279 -7.85 -17.66 -0.16
C LEU A 279 -7.69 -18.49 1.13
N TYR A 280 -8.51 -18.22 2.14
CA TYR A 280 -8.47 -18.99 3.39
C TYR A 280 -8.80 -20.47 3.14
N ASN A 281 -9.85 -20.73 2.36
CA ASN A 281 -10.27 -22.08 1.98
C ASN A 281 -9.26 -22.81 1.09
N SER A 282 -8.36 -22.09 0.39
CA SER A 282 -7.26 -22.69 -0.37
C SER A 282 -5.99 -22.92 0.46
N GLY A 283 -6.06 -22.73 1.79
CA GLY A 283 -4.97 -22.98 2.72
C GLY A 283 -4.06 -21.78 2.96
N LYS A 284 -4.38 -20.60 2.42
CA LYS A 284 -3.63 -19.36 2.72
C LYS A 284 -3.93 -18.90 4.14
N LYS A 285 -2.93 -18.30 4.77
CA LYS A 285 -2.96 -17.90 6.19
C LYS A 285 -2.60 -16.44 6.40
N PHE A 286 -1.98 -15.81 5.40
CA PHE A 286 -1.60 -14.41 5.46
C PHE A 286 -2.01 -13.67 4.19
N VAL A 287 -2.43 -12.41 4.36
CA VAL A 287 -2.66 -11.50 3.23
C VAL A 287 -1.88 -10.22 3.43
N TYR A 288 -1.11 -9.83 2.41
CA TYR A 288 -0.44 -8.55 2.34
C TYR A 288 -1.30 -7.59 1.53
N ILE A 289 -1.43 -6.34 1.93
CA ILE A 289 -2.19 -5.32 1.21
C ILE A 289 -1.34 -4.06 1.14
N GLY A 290 -1.22 -3.49 -0.06
CA GLY A 290 -0.49 -2.25 -0.27
C GLY A 290 -0.82 -1.57 -1.59
N ASN A 291 -0.37 -0.33 -1.69
CA ASN A 291 -0.62 0.49 -2.86
C ASN A 291 0.29 0.10 -4.02
N VAL A 292 -0.29 0.04 -5.23
CA VAL A 292 0.48 -0.30 -6.42
C VAL A 292 1.57 0.73 -6.73
N ASP A 293 1.41 1.99 -6.32
CA ASP A 293 2.32 3.09 -6.62
C ASP A 293 3.53 3.19 -5.69
N ASN A 294 3.67 2.28 -4.73
CA ASN A 294 4.87 2.13 -3.92
C ASN A 294 5.79 1.07 -4.56
N ILE A 295 7.00 1.49 -4.98
CA ILE A 295 8.02 0.58 -5.53
C ILE A 295 8.63 -0.27 -4.41
N GLY A 296 8.67 0.23 -3.18
CA GLY A 296 9.16 -0.49 -2.01
C GLY A 296 8.17 -1.53 -1.46
N PHE A 297 6.92 -1.55 -1.94
CA PHE A 297 5.90 -2.52 -1.57
C PHE A 297 6.19 -3.88 -2.21
N THR A 298 7.03 -4.65 -1.53
CA THR A 298 7.41 -6.03 -1.85
C THR A 298 7.13 -6.94 -0.66
N VAL A 299 7.23 -8.26 -0.81
CA VAL A 299 7.09 -9.17 0.34
C VAL A 299 8.25 -8.93 1.30
N ASN A 300 7.93 -8.70 2.57
CA ASN A 300 8.91 -8.62 3.65
C ASN A 300 8.90 -9.93 4.44
N LEU A 301 9.84 -10.82 4.13
CA LEU A 301 9.88 -12.17 4.71
C LEU A 301 10.10 -12.12 6.23
N GLN A 302 10.84 -11.14 6.75
CA GLN A 302 11.02 -10.97 8.19
C GLN A 302 9.69 -10.67 8.89
N THR A 303 8.88 -9.75 8.35
CA THR A 303 7.55 -9.44 8.93
C THR A 303 6.61 -10.64 8.86
N LEU A 304 6.67 -11.44 7.78
CA LEU A 304 5.90 -12.67 7.65
C LEU A 304 6.28 -13.69 8.71
N ALA A 305 7.57 -13.88 8.95
CA ALA A 305 8.07 -14.75 10.02
C ALA A 305 7.60 -14.29 11.41
N ILE A 306 7.75 -13.00 11.71
CA ILE A 306 7.32 -12.44 13.01
C ILE A 306 5.80 -12.59 13.20
N MET A 307 5.00 -12.32 12.17
CA MET A 307 3.56 -12.52 12.21
C MET A 307 3.17 -13.97 12.48
N ALA A 308 3.87 -14.93 11.88
CA ALA A 308 3.64 -16.35 12.16
C ALA A 308 4.09 -16.76 13.57
N ILE A 309 5.23 -16.28 14.05
CA ILE A 309 5.74 -16.56 15.40
C ILE A 309 4.80 -16.01 16.47
N THR A 310 4.32 -14.79 16.30
CA THR A 310 3.49 -14.09 17.30
C THR A 310 2.01 -14.43 17.19
N ASN A 311 1.57 -14.94 16.03
CA ASN A 311 0.16 -15.13 15.68
C ASN A 311 -0.67 -13.84 15.86
N SER A 312 -0.03 -12.68 15.62
CA SER A 312 -0.68 -11.36 15.72
C SER A 312 -1.77 -11.20 14.66
N SER A 313 -2.79 -10.38 14.95
CA SER A 313 -3.91 -10.13 14.04
C SER A 313 -3.45 -9.48 12.73
N SER A 314 -2.52 -8.54 12.86
CA SER A 314 -2.05 -7.69 11.79
C SER A 314 -0.70 -7.07 12.14
N GLY A 315 0.00 -6.61 11.11
CA GLY A 315 1.24 -5.88 11.21
C GLY A 315 1.30 -4.78 10.14
N PHE A 316 1.74 -3.59 10.50
CA PHE A 316 1.79 -2.43 9.61
C PHE A 316 3.21 -1.90 9.51
N GLU A 317 3.65 -1.57 8.30
CA GLU A 317 4.98 -0.99 8.10
C GLU A 317 4.92 0.54 8.25
N PHE A 318 5.79 1.06 9.11
CA PHE A 318 5.99 2.49 9.30
C PHE A 318 7.48 2.83 9.14
N SER A 319 7.79 3.99 8.58
CA SER A 319 9.15 4.51 8.52
C SER A 319 9.26 5.80 9.33
N VAL A 320 10.46 6.18 9.77
CA VAL A 320 10.66 7.51 10.33
C VAL A 320 10.23 8.57 9.31
N LYS A 321 9.42 9.53 9.75
CA LYS A 321 8.95 10.64 8.93
C LYS A 321 10.14 11.46 8.45
N THR A 322 10.13 11.80 7.17
CA THR A 322 11.10 12.69 6.53
C THR A 322 10.44 14.00 6.10
N PRO A 323 11.21 15.03 5.68
CA PRO A 323 10.63 16.23 5.09
C PRO A 323 9.81 15.97 3.81
N LEU A 324 10.00 14.82 3.15
CA LEU A 324 9.21 14.40 1.98
C LEU A 324 7.76 14.05 2.36
N ASP A 325 7.53 13.70 3.63
CA ASP A 325 6.26 13.19 4.13
C ASP A 325 5.36 14.33 4.62
N THR A 326 4.88 15.15 3.67
CA THR A 326 4.09 16.36 3.97
C THR A 326 2.59 16.10 4.15
N LYS A 327 2.09 14.95 3.65
CA LYS A 327 0.71 14.49 3.77
C LYS A 327 0.68 12.97 3.84
N GLY A 328 -0.20 12.43 4.68
CA GLY A 328 -0.42 11.00 4.89
C GLY A 328 -0.43 10.64 6.37
N GLY A 329 -0.49 9.34 6.65
CA GLY A 329 -0.77 8.82 7.98
C GLY A 329 0.46 8.80 8.89
N VAL A 330 0.31 9.26 10.12
CA VAL A 330 1.29 9.10 11.20
C VAL A 330 0.73 8.22 12.31
N LEU A 331 1.61 7.46 12.96
CA LEU A 331 1.25 6.64 14.10
C LEU A 331 1.10 7.51 15.35
N VAL A 332 0.00 7.34 16.07
CA VAL A 332 -0.26 8.01 17.34
C VAL A 332 -0.89 7.03 18.32
N LEU A 333 -0.80 7.36 19.62
CA LEU A 333 -1.70 6.80 20.62
C LEU A 333 -2.87 7.75 20.82
N ASP A 334 -4.08 7.20 20.85
CA ASP A 334 -5.26 7.95 21.30
C ASP A 334 -5.35 7.99 22.84
N ASP A 335 -6.36 8.68 23.36
CA ASP A 335 -6.56 8.86 24.80
C ASP A 335 -6.77 7.53 25.55
N ASP A 336 -7.28 6.51 24.85
CA ASP A 336 -7.50 5.16 25.37
C ASP A 336 -6.24 4.27 25.28
N ASN A 337 -5.11 4.81 24.81
CA ASN A 337 -3.86 4.10 24.52
C ASN A 337 -3.95 3.08 23.39
N HIS A 338 -4.88 3.25 22.45
CA HIS A 338 -4.90 2.45 21.24
C HIS A 338 -3.97 3.06 20.18
N LEU A 339 -3.21 2.18 19.50
CA LEU A 339 -2.43 2.58 18.33
C LEU A 339 -3.37 2.91 17.18
N THR A 340 -3.21 4.12 16.62
CA THR A 340 -4.01 4.58 15.49
C THR A 340 -3.18 5.34 14.46
N CYS A 341 -3.67 5.35 13.22
CA CYS A 341 -3.05 6.04 12.10
C CYS A 341 -3.91 7.25 11.76
N VAL A 342 -3.35 8.45 11.83
CA VAL A 342 -4.07 9.70 11.57
C VAL A 342 -3.38 10.50 10.48
N ASP A 343 -4.15 11.08 9.56
CA ASP A 343 -3.55 11.82 8.45
C ASP A 343 -3.18 13.26 8.84
N ILE A 344 -1.95 13.64 8.48
CA ILE A 344 -1.45 15.01 8.56
C ILE A 344 -2.29 15.91 7.65
N GLY A 345 -2.79 17.01 8.21
CA GLY A 345 -3.61 18.03 7.56
C GLY A 345 -5.11 17.74 7.53
N SER A 346 -5.53 16.48 7.72
CA SER A 346 -6.95 16.12 7.77
C SER A 346 -7.45 15.89 9.20
N VAL A 347 -6.65 15.20 10.02
CA VAL A 347 -7.00 14.88 11.42
C VAL A 347 -6.05 15.58 12.38
N ILE A 348 -4.74 15.50 12.13
CA ILE A 348 -3.72 16.19 12.92
C ILE A 348 -3.13 17.36 12.13
N SER A 349 -2.94 18.53 12.75
CA SER A 349 -2.36 19.68 12.06
C SER A 349 -0.86 19.49 11.78
N LYS A 350 -0.36 20.15 10.73
CA LYS A 350 1.08 20.12 10.40
C LYS A 350 1.91 20.73 11.51
N GLU A 351 1.40 21.79 12.14
CA GLU A 351 2.05 22.51 13.24
C GLU A 351 2.18 21.63 14.47
N ALA A 352 1.18 20.79 14.78
CA ALA A 352 1.24 19.86 15.89
C ALA A 352 2.33 18.79 15.68
N VAL A 353 2.44 18.25 14.46
CA VAL A 353 3.49 17.29 14.10
C VAL A 353 4.87 17.94 14.18
N LEU A 354 5.06 19.12 13.58
CA LEU A 354 6.32 19.87 13.64
C LEU A 354 6.73 20.18 15.08
N LYS A 355 5.77 20.56 15.93
CA LYS A 355 6.04 20.83 17.35
C LYS A 355 6.50 19.58 18.09
N ALA A 356 5.97 18.41 17.75
CA ALA A 356 6.43 17.13 18.31
C ALA A 356 7.85 16.79 17.81
N GLU A 357 8.13 16.98 16.51
CA GLU A 357 9.48 16.81 15.94
C GLU A 357 10.50 17.73 16.64
N CYS A 358 10.18 19.01 16.84
CA CYS A 358 11.04 19.96 17.55
C CYS A 358 11.27 19.60 19.03
N ARG A 359 10.39 18.80 19.64
CA ARG A 359 10.54 18.28 21.01
C ARG A 359 11.34 16.97 21.07
N GLY A 360 11.81 16.47 19.93
CA GLY A 360 12.57 15.23 19.81
C GLY A 360 11.70 13.98 19.65
N SER A 361 10.38 14.11 19.46
CA SER A 361 9.53 12.95 19.20
C SER A 361 9.87 12.34 17.85
N ARG A 362 10.13 11.03 17.86
CA ARG A 362 10.33 10.25 16.65
C ARG A 362 8.97 9.93 16.02
N ILE A 363 8.66 10.59 14.91
CA ILE A 363 7.35 10.42 14.24
C ILE A 363 7.43 9.26 13.25
N LEU A 364 6.58 8.26 13.44
CA LEU A 364 6.45 7.12 12.52
C LEU A 364 5.36 7.41 11.48
N PHE A 365 5.73 7.31 10.20
CA PHE A 365 4.89 7.57 9.04
C PHE A 365 4.52 6.27 8.33
N ASN A 366 3.24 6.10 8.02
CA ASN A 366 2.69 4.88 7.46
C ASN A 366 3.19 4.62 6.03
N CYS A 367 3.77 3.45 5.79
CA CYS A 367 4.27 3.04 4.47
C CYS A 367 3.15 2.55 3.53
N ALA A 368 1.89 2.66 3.94
CA ALA A 368 0.73 2.18 3.21
C ALA A 368 0.84 0.68 2.85
N THR A 369 1.21 -0.10 3.85
CA THR A 369 1.44 -1.55 3.77
C THR A 369 0.92 -2.21 5.04
N GLY A 370 0.09 -3.24 4.88
CA GLY A 370 -0.44 -4.05 5.99
C GLY A 370 -0.34 -5.54 5.68
N LEU A 371 0.10 -6.32 6.67
CA LEU A 371 0.13 -7.77 6.69
C LEU A 371 -0.92 -8.26 7.68
N PHE A 372 -1.83 -9.11 7.26
CA PHE A 372 -2.91 -9.58 8.11
C PHE A 372 -2.88 -11.09 8.25
N ASN A 373 -3.15 -11.56 9.46
CA ASN A 373 -3.54 -12.94 9.68
C ASN A 373 -4.92 -13.15 9.06
N LEU A 374 -4.99 -14.03 8.06
CA LEU A 374 -6.21 -14.23 7.28
C LEU A 374 -7.29 -14.93 8.11
N GLU A 375 -6.92 -15.81 9.04
CA GLU A 375 -7.87 -16.43 9.96
C GLU A 375 -8.58 -15.36 10.79
N TYR A 376 -7.80 -14.46 11.40
CA TYR A 376 -8.33 -13.33 12.16
C TYR A 376 -9.25 -12.44 11.32
N LEU A 377 -8.82 -12.09 10.09
CA LEU A 377 -9.64 -11.28 9.20
C LEU A 377 -10.99 -11.93 8.91
N ILE A 378 -11.02 -13.23 8.60
CA ILE A 378 -12.26 -13.95 8.29
C ILE A 378 -13.20 -13.96 9.49
N GLU A 379 -12.70 -14.25 10.68
CA GLU A 379 -13.48 -14.28 11.92
C GLU A 379 -14.05 -12.90 12.29
N ASN A 380 -13.36 -11.81 11.90
CA ASN A 380 -13.72 -10.44 12.25
C ASN A 380 -14.26 -9.62 11.07
N MET A 381 -14.50 -10.24 9.91
CA MET A 381 -14.73 -9.53 8.66
C MET A 381 -15.96 -8.61 8.72
N ASP A 382 -17.07 -9.08 9.29
CA ASP A 382 -18.31 -8.30 9.43
C ASP A 382 -18.12 -7.09 10.35
N ARG A 383 -17.40 -7.27 11.47
CA ARG A 383 -17.05 -6.19 12.40
C ARG A 383 -16.16 -5.15 11.71
N ILE A 384 -15.11 -5.60 11.04
CA ILE A 384 -14.20 -4.72 10.30
C ILE A 384 -14.97 -3.90 9.27
N ILE A 385 -15.78 -4.54 8.42
CA ILE A 385 -16.57 -3.84 7.39
C ILE A 385 -17.55 -2.83 8.01
N SER A 386 -18.21 -3.20 9.10
CA SER A 386 -19.19 -2.34 9.78
C SER A 386 -18.54 -1.12 10.41
N ASP A 387 -17.39 -1.31 11.06
CA ASP A 387 -16.77 -0.33 11.94
C ASP A 387 -15.68 0.50 11.23
N MET A 388 -15.32 0.16 9.98
CA MET A 388 -14.37 0.92 9.18
C MET A 388 -14.73 2.43 9.20
N PRO A 389 -13.79 3.31 9.62
CA PRO A 389 -14.06 4.74 9.71
C PRO A 389 -14.48 5.34 8.38
N ILE A 390 -15.40 6.30 8.45
CA ILE A 390 -15.94 7.03 7.30
C ILE A 390 -15.53 8.49 7.43
N ARG A 391 -14.92 9.02 6.38
CA ARG A 391 -14.59 10.44 6.23
C ARG A 391 -15.65 11.12 5.36
N ILE A 392 -16.06 12.32 5.78
CA ILE A 392 -16.92 13.20 5.00
C ILE A 392 -16.03 14.23 4.31
N ILE A 393 -16.12 14.31 2.98
CA ILE A 393 -15.31 15.21 2.16
C ILE A 393 -16.23 16.10 1.37
N GLU A 394 -16.17 17.40 1.63
CA GLU A 394 -16.85 18.40 0.82
C GLU A 394 -15.95 18.83 -0.34
N GLN A 395 -16.52 18.88 -1.53
CA GLN A 395 -15.84 19.25 -2.76
C GLN A 395 -16.61 20.36 -3.45
N ASP A 396 -15.87 21.33 -3.98
CA ASP A 396 -16.40 22.39 -4.82
C ASP A 396 -15.82 22.23 -6.23
N LYS A 397 -16.71 22.09 -7.22
CA LYS A 397 -16.39 21.86 -8.63
C LYS A 397 -17.32 22.72 -9.49
N GLU A 398 -16.93 22.94 -10.74
CA GLU A 398 -17.70 23.75 -11.69
C GLU A 398 -19.17 23.30 -11.86
N PHE A 399 -19.43 22.00 -11.76
CA PHE A 399 -20.77 21.42 -11.89
C PHE A 399 -21.56 21.40 -10.57
N GLY A 400 -21.02 21.96 -9.48
CA GLY A 400 -21.68 22.12 -8.19
C GLY A 400 -20.87 21.59 -7.01
N ARG A 401 -21.28 22.02 -5.81
CA ARG A 401 -20.74 21.56 -4.53
C ARG A 401 -21.39 20.24 -4.11
N TYR A 402 -20.58 19.27 -3.73
CA TYR A 402 -21.07 17.96 -3.28
C TYR A 402 -20.26 17.43 -2.10
N THR A 403 -20.88 16.50 -1.37
CA THR A 403 -20.29 15.73 -0.30
C THR A 403 -20.02 14.31 -0.79
N ALA A 404 -18.78 13.86 -0.66
CA ALA A 404 -18.38 12.47 -0.87
C ALA A 404 -18.06 11.82 0.47
N ILE A 405 -18.14 10.48 0.51
CA ILE A 405 -17.68 9.68 1.64
C ILE A 405 -16.46 8.86 1.22
N GLU A 406 -15.49 8.73 2.10
CA GLU A 406 -14.25 7.99 1.85
C GLU A 406 -13.88 7.11 3.04
N GLN A 407 -13.40 5.90 2.79
CA GLN A 407 -12.76 5.04 3.78
C GLN A 407 -11.28 4.85 3.42
N ILE A 408 -10.40 4.85 4.42
CA ILE A 408 -8.95 4.67 4.23
C ILE A 408 -8.54 3.34 4.86
N THR A 409 -7.89 2.47 4.08
CA THR A 409 -7.48 1.11 4.51
C THR A 409 -6.76 1.09 5.84
N TRP A 410 -5.85 2.04 6.06
CA TRP A 410 -4.95 2.03 7.23
C TRP A 410 -5.63 2.42 8.53
N GLU A 411 -6.81 3.03 8.46
CA GLU A 411 -7.62 3.33 9.65
C GLU A 411 -8.21 2.06 10.29
N VAL A 412 -8.13 0.91 9.59
CA VAL A 412 -8.43 -0.41 10.16
C VAL A 412 -7.59 -0.76 11.37
N MET A 413 -6.42 -0.11 11.54
CA MET A 413 -5.53 -0.32 12.67
C MET A 413 -6.21 -0.04 14.02
N ARG A 414 -7.25 0.81 14.05
CA ARG A 414 -8.06 1.06 15.26
C ARG A 414 -9.02 -0.06 15.60
N ILE A 415 -9.31 -0.93 14.64
CA ILE A 415 -10.35 -1.95 14.73
C ILE A 415 -9.74 -3.31 15.05
N VAL A 416 -8.60 -3.61 14.44
CA VAL A 416 -7.88 -4.87 14.65
C VAL A 416 -7.25 -4.94 16.04
N ASP A 417 -7.21 -6.15 16.60
CA ASP A 417 -6.75 -6.34 17.96
C ASP A 417 -5.22 -6.41 18.02
N ASN A 418 -4.61 -5.56 18.84
CA ASN A 418 -3.16 -5.56 19.12
C ASN A 418 -2.28 -5.64 17.85
N PRO A 419 -2.38 -4.68 16.93
CA PRO A 419 -1.56 -4.67 15.73
C PRO A 419 -0.07 -4.54 16.06
N LEU A 420 0.78 -5.25 15.34
CA LEU A 420 2.21 -5.00 15.35
C LEU A 420 2.54 -3.80 14.45
N ILE A 421 3.53 -3.04 14.85
CA ILE A 421 4.10 -1.94 14.06
C ILE A 421 5.52 -2.34 13.73
N PHE A 422 5.82 -2.47 12.45
CA PHE A 422 7.16 -2.73 11.96
C PHE A 422 7.77 -1.41 11.53
N GLU A 423 8.71 -0.91 12.33
CA GLU A 423 9.51 0.22 11.91
C GLU A 423 10.55 -0.26 10.91
N VAL A 424 10.51 0.30 9.70
CA VAL A 424 11.31 -0.12 8.55
C VAL A 424 12.07 1.05 7.92
N ASN A 425 13.12 0.71 7.17
CA ASN A 425 13.86 1.70 6.38
C ASN A 425 13.00 2.23 5.24
N ARG A 426 12.88 3.56 5.17
CA ARG A 426 12.09 4.24 4.14
C ARG A 426 12.60 3.92 2.74
N GLU A 427 13.91 4.03 2.54
CA GLU A 427 14.57 3.80 1.25
C GLU A 427 14.36 2.38 0.72
N ASP A 428 14.05 1.43 1.60
CA ASP A 428 13.75 0.07 1.21
C ASP A 428 12.25 -0.12 0.97
N ARG A 429 11.41 0.32 1.91
CA ARG A 429 9.99 -0.10 1.99
C ARG A 429 8.99 0.92 1.45
N PHE A 430 9.37 2.18 1.33
CA PHE A 430 8.41 3.25 1.01
C PHE A 430 8.97 4.25 0.00
N LEU A 431 8.77 3.89 -1.26
CA LEU A 431 9.07 4.69 -2.44
C LEU A 431 7.77 4.97 -3.22
N PRO A 432 6.86 5.78 -2.65
CA PRO A 432 5.60 6.13 -3.30
C PRO A 432 5.85 7.15 -4.42
N ALA A 433 5.22 6.93 -5.57
CA ALA A 433 5.24 7.88 -6.67
C ALA A 433 3.88 8.58 -6.78
N LYS A 434 3.62 9.66 -6.02
CA LYS A 434 2.28 10.29 -5.98
C LYS A 434 2.04 11.19 -7.19
N LEU A 435 3.06 11.93 -7.59
CA LEU A 435 3.12 12.77 -8.78
C LEU A 435 4.24 12.29 -9.71
N PHE A 436 4.14 12.57 -11.01
CA PHE A 436 5.15 12.13 -11.96
C PHE A 436 6.50 12.85 -11.74
N VAL A 437 6.49 14.08 -11.24
CA VAL A 437 7.71 14.79 -10.80
C VAL A 437 8.47 14.01 -9.73
N ASP A 438 7.78 13.34 -8.79
CA ASP A 438 8.43 12.47 -7.79
C ASP A 438 9.23 11.36 -8.48
N THR A 439 8.66 10.78 -9.53
CA THR A 439 9.31 9.73 -10.31
C THR A 439 10.51 10.24 -11.09
N LEU A 440 10.46 11.45 -11.65
CA LEU A 440 11.59 12.05 -12.36
C LEU A 440 12.76 12.35 -11.41
N ILE A 441 12.46 12.92 -10.24
CA ILE A 441 13.44 13.18 -9.16
C ILE A 441 14.09 11.88 -8.70
N MET A 442 13.27 10.88 -8.36
CA MET A 442 13.73 9.57 -7.90
C MET A 442 14.53 8.83 -8.98
N SER A 443 14.19 9.01 -10.26
CA SER A 443 14.92 8.44 -11.39
C SER A 443 16.24 9.15 -11.70
N ASN A 444 16.53 10.26 -11.02
CA ASN A 444 17.65 11.14 -11.30
C ASN A 444 17.68 11.63 -12.76
N TYR A 445 16.49 11.87 -13.35
CA TYR A 445 16.35 12.33 -14.72
C TYR A 445 16.71 13.82 -14.80
N MET A 446 17.68 14.19 -15.63
CA MET A 446 18.19 15.56 -15.80
C MET A 446 18.65 16.28 -14.50
N ASN A 447 19.09 15.52 -13.48
CA ASN A 447 19.45 16.08 -12.17
C ASN A 447 20.73 16.95 -12.15
N ASP A 448 21.55 16.90 -13.19
CA ASP A 448 22.78 17.72 -13.31
C ASP A 448 22.49 19.23 -13.33
N LYS A 449 21.21 19.63 -13.35
CA LYS A 449 20.73 21.01 -13.35
C LYS A 449 20.29 21.51 -11.96
N PHE A 450 20.48 20.73 -10.89
CA PHE A 450 20.07 21.10 -9.53
C PHE A 450 21.18 21.72 -8.69
N SER A 451 20.79 22.60 -7.76
CA SER A 451 21.63 23.08 -6.66
C SER A 451 20.85 23.04 -5.33
N GLY A 452 21.57 22.96 -4.21
CA GLY A 452 20.98 23.01 -2.86
C GLY A 452 20.27 21.73 -2.38
N ASN A 453 19.37 21.88 -1.41
CA ASN A 453 18.74 20.79 -0.64
C ASN A 453 17.95 19.76 -1.48
N ILE A 454 17.42 20.17 -2.65
CA ILE A 454 16.70 19.27 -3.57
C ILE A 454 17.64 18.19 -4.11
N SER A 455 18.93 18.52 -4.30
CA SER A 455 19.94 17.59 -4.80
C SER A 455 20.18 16.42 -3.83
N ASP A 456 20.23 16.70 -2.52
CA ASP A 456 20.43 15.66 -1.51
C ASP A 456 19.24 14.69 -1.41
N ILE A 457 18.02 15.24 -1.44
CA ILE A 457 16.79 14.45 -1.49
C ILE A 457 16.75 13.58 -2.75
N ALA A 458 17.05 14.16 -3.90
CA ALA A 458 17.03 13.44 -5.17
C ALA A 458 18.09 12.32 -5.20
N ARG A 459 19.29 12.57 -4.68
CA ARG A 459 20.35 11.57 -4.52
C ARG A 459 19.96 10.44 -3.58
N TYR A 460 19.32 10.76 -2.44
CA TYR A 460 18.78 9.77 -1.51
C TYR A 460 17.71 8.89 -2.18
N LEU A 461 16.72 9.50 -2.83
CA LEU A 461 15.65 8.77 -3.53
C LEU A 461 16.18 7.94 -4.70
N ASN A 462 17.17 8.45 -5.43
CA ASN A 462 17.78 7.69 -6.53
C ASN A 462 18.59 6.50 -6.04
N TYR A 463 19.36 6.66 -4.97
CA TYR A 463 20.04 5.53 -4.33
C TYR A 463 19.03 4.46 -3.91
N ALA A 464 17.93 4.88 -3.27
CA ALA A 464 16.85 4.00 -2.85
C ALA A 464 16.19 3.25 -4.02
N LEU A 465 15.86 3.96 -5.10
CA LEU A 465 15.31 3.35 -6.32
C LEU A 465 16.29 2.35 -6.94
N ASN A 466 17.54 2.74 -7.13
CA ASN A 466 18.55 1.86 -7.73
C ASN A 466 18.76 0.59 -6.88
N ASN A 467 18.74 0.74 -5.55
CA ASN A 467 18.79 -0.38 -4.61
C ASN A 467 17.58 -1.32 -4.79
N ALA A 468 16.38 -0.77 -4.91
CA ALA A 468 15.17 -1.56 -5.15
C ALA A 468 15.21 -2.27 -6.52
N LEU A 469 15.52 -1.56 -7.61
CA LEU A 469 15.61 -2.12 -8.97
C LEU A 469 16.64 -3.26 -9.04
N LYS A 470 17.80 -3.08 -8.41
CA LYS A 470 18.84 -4.12 -8.37
C LYS A 470 18.47 -5.29 -7.46
N ASN A 471 18.13 -5.03 -6.20
CA ASN A 471 18.11 -6.08 -5.17
C ASN A 471 16.72 -6.73 -4.99
N LYS A 472 15.63 -6.04 -5.34
CA LYS A 472 14.26 -6.57 -5.19
C LYS A 472 13.67 -7.08 -6.49
N TYR A 473 14.14 -6.53 -7.61
CA TYR A 473 13.64 -6.81 -8.95
C TYR A 473 14.70 -7.43 -9.86
N ASP A 474 15.94 -7.63 -9.39
CA ASP A 474 17.03 -8.25 -10.15
C ASP A 474 17.15 -7.70 -11.57
N LEU A 475 17.27 -6.37 -11.65
CA LEU A 475 17.52 -5.64 -12.88
C LEU A 475 18.98 -5.20 -12.93
N VAL A 476 19.52 -5.16 -14.14
CA VAL A 476 20.90 -4.74 -14.41
C VAL A 476 20.89 -3.40 -15.13
N PHE A 477 21.68 -2.46 -14.63
CA PHE A 477 21.86 -1.16 -15.29
C PHE A 477 22.94 -1.25 -16.39
N ARG A 478 22.56 -1.06 -17.65
CA ARG A 478 23.45 -1.07 -18.82
C ARG A 478 23.11 0.08 -19.76
N GLN A 479 24.15 0.80 -20.23
CA GLN A 479 24.02 1.86 -21.24
C GLN A 479 22.92 2.90 -20.92
N GLY A 480 22.74 3.25 -19.65
CA GLY A 480 21.74 4.24 -19.23
C GLY A 480 20.34 3.68 -18.98
N LYS A 481 20.11 2.36 -19.11
CA LYS A 481 18.82 1.71 -18.90
C LYS A 481 18.90 0.58 -17.87
N TRP A 482 17.81 0.37 -17.15
CA TRP A 482 17.58 -0.85 -16.38
C TRP A 482 16.90 -1.89 -17.25
N ASP A 483 17.47 -3.08 -17.32
CA ASP A 483 16.98 -4.22 -18.11
C ASP A 483 17.16 -5.53 -17.33
N VAL A 484 16.67 -6.65 -17.87
CA VAL A 484 16.84 -8.00 -17.29
C VAL A 484 18.21 -8.63 -17.53
#